data_AF-A0A9Q1B3D0-F1
#
_entry.id   AF-A0A9Q1B3D0-F1
#
_cell.length_a   1.000
_cell.length_b   1.000
_cell.length_c   1.000
_cell.angle_alpha   90.00
_cell.angle_beta   90.00
_cell.angle_gamma   90.00
#
_symmetry.space_group_name_H-M   'P 1'
#
loop_
_entity.id
_entity.type
_entity.pdbx_description
1 polymer ?
#
loop_
_entity_poly.entity_id
_entity_poly.type
_entity_poly.pdbx_seq_one_letter_code
_entity_poly.pdbx_strand_id
1 'polypeptide(L)' 'MKKVVQQLRLEASVSRVKVSQAAADLKQFCLQNAHHDPLLTGIASSMNPFRTQKLCSFL' A
#
# COMPACT_ATOMS: atom_id res chain seq x y z
N MET A 1 -2.51 -0.65 38.82
CA MET A 1 -2.11 0.67 38.28
C MET A 1 -0.65 0.77 37.82
N LYS A 2 0.34 0.16 38.49
CA LYS A 2 1.77 0.29 38.11
C LYS A 2 2.11 -0.14 36.67
N LYS A 3 1.49 -1.23 36.16
CA LYS A 3 1.69 -1.72 34.78
C LYS A 3 1.27 -0.71 33.71
N VAL A 4 0.14 -0.04 33.90
CA VAL A 4 -0.38 0.96 32.94
C VAL A 4 0.55 2.16 32.87
N VAL A 5 1.08 2.61 34.01
CA VAL A 5 2.03 3.74 34.06
C VAL A 5 3.34 3.40 33.37
N GLN A 6 3.84 2.17 33.51
CA GLN A 6 5.03 1.72 32.77
C GLN A 6 4.78 1.68 31.26
N GLN A 7 3.61 1.21 30.82
CA GLN A 7 3.23 1.19 29.41
C GLN A 7 3.17 2.61 28.82
N LEU A 8 2.51 3.54 29.51
CA LEU A 8 2.40 4.93 29.05
C LEU A 8 3.76 5.63 28.96
N ARG A 9 4.71 5.31 29.85
CA ARG A 9 6.08 5.84 29.79
C ARG A 9 6.82 5.33 28.55
N LEU A 10 6.63 4.06 28.20
CA LEU A 10 7.21 3.50 26.99
C LEU A 10 6.63 4.17 25.73
N GLU A 11 5.31 4.28 25.63
CA GLU A 11 4.64 4.92 24.49
C GLU A 11 4.97 6.42 24.36
N ALA A 12 5.17 7.10 25.49
CA ALA A 12 5.61 8.50 25.50
C ALA A 12 7.05 8.67 24.99
N SER A 13 7.91 7.68 25.21
CA SER A 13 9.32 7.69 24.77
C SER A 13 9.51 7.42 23.27
N VAL A 14 8.45 7.10 22.54
CA VAL A 14 8.51 6.87 21.09
C VAL A 14 8.82 8.18 20.36
N SER A 15 9.90 8.18 19.59
CA SER A 15 10.27 9.30 18.71
C SER A 15 9.24 9.45 17.59
N ARG A 16 8.71 10.67 17.43
CA ARG A 16 7.71 11.00 16.40
C ARG A 16 8.36 11.79 15.29
N VAL A 17 7.95 11.50 14.05
CA VAL A 17 8.28 12.32 12.88
C VAL A 17 7.19 13.36 12.62
N LYS A 18 7.53 14.42 11.91
CA LYS A 18 6.53 15.42 11.48
C LYS A 18 5.54 14.76 10.52
N VAL A 19 4.26 15.06 10.68
CA VAL A 19 3.21 14.56 9.79
C VAL A 19 3.46 14.95 8.34
N SER A 20 3.99 16.16 8.10
CA SER A 20 4.37 16.62 6.77
C SER A 20 5.45 15.75 6.13
N GLN A 21 6.43 15.28 6.91
CA GLN A 21 7.49 14.39 6.43
C GLN A 21 6.92 13.01 6.11
N ALA A 22 6.15 12.43 7.04
CA ALA A 22 5.53 11.12 6.82
C ALA A 22 4.61 11.11 5.59
N ALA A 23 3.85 12.19 5.37
CA ALA A 23 3.00 12.32 4.20
C ALA A 23 3.80 12.43 2.89
N ALA A 24 4.94 13.15 2.90
CA ALA A 24 5.83 13.23 1.75
C ALA A 24 6.45 11.86 1.42
N ASP A 25 6.91 11.14 2.44
CA ASP A 25 7.50 9.80 2.29
C ASP A 25 6.48 8.80 1.73
N LEU A 26 5.25 8.81 2.25
CA LEU A 26 4.16 7.97 1.73
C LEU A 26 3.84 8.30 0.27
N LYS A 27 3.72 9.59 -0.08
CA LYS A 27 3.47 10.02 -1.45
C LYS A 27 4.58 9.55 -2.39
N GLN A 28 5.85 9.71 -1.97
CA GLN A 28 7.00 9.31 -2.78
C GLN A 28 7.02 7.80 -3.00
N PHE A 29 6.73 7.01 -1.95
CA PHE A 29 6.59 5.57 -2.07
C PHE A 29 5.48 5.17 -3.05
N CYS A 30 4.30 5.78 -2.95
CA CYS A 30 3.21 5.51 -3.88
C CYS A 30 3.59 5.85 -5.32
N LEU A 31 4.24 6.99 -5.58
CA LEU A 31 4.64 7.39 -6.93
C LEU A 31 5.67 6.44 -7.56
N GLN A 32 6.63 5.97 -6.76
CA GLN A 32 7.64 5.01 -7.22
C GLN A 32 7.02 3.65 -7.57
N ASN A 33 6.00 3.22 -6.81
CA ASN A 33 5.36 1.91 -6.99
C ASN A 33 4.12 1.95 -7.88
N ALA A 34 3.58 3.12 -8.20
CA ALA A 34 2.39 3.28 -9.02
C ALA A 34 2.51 2.60 -10.39
N HIS A 35 3.70 2.63 -10.99
CA HIS A 35 3.96 1.98 -12.29
C HIS A 35 3.94 0.45 -12.22
N HIS A 36 4.22 -0.13 -11.06
CA HIS A 36 4.21 -1.57 -10.85
C HIS A 36 2.87 -2.08 -10.36
N ASP A 37 1.93 -1.18 -10.04
CA ASP A 37 0.58 -1.56 -9.62
C ASP A 37 -0.31 -1.77 -10.87
N PRO A 38 -0.71 -3.02 -11.15
CA PRO A 38 -1.57 -3.35 -12.29
C PRO A 38 -2.94 -2.68 -12.25
N LEU A 39 -3.41 -2.29 -11.06
CA LEU A 39 -4.71 -1.64 -10.86
C LEU A 39 -4.64 -0.15 -11.16
N LEU A 40 -3.49 0.49 -10.96
CA LEU A 40 -3.28 1.91 -11.25
C LEU A 40 -2.88 2.14 -12.72
N THR A 41 -1.98 1.32 -13.26
CA THR A 41 -1.51 1.47 -14.65
C THR A 41 -2.44 0.87 -15.69
N GLY A 42 -3.27 -0.10 -15.28
CA GLY A 42 -4.05 -0.91 -16.19
C GLY A 42 -3.15 -1.90 -16.94
N ILE A 43 -3.40 -3.18 -16.76
CA ILE A 43 -2.71 -4.22 -17.52
C ILE A 43 -3.48 -4.62 -18.77
N ALA A 44 -2.74 -5.01 -19.81
CA ALA A 44 -3.34 -5.62 -20.99
C ALA A 44 -4.16 -6.86 -20.58
N SER A 45 -5.29 -7.04 -21.24
CA SER A 45 -6.19 -8.19 -21.02
C SER A 45 -5.49 -9.55 -21.07
N SER A 46 -4.39 -9.68 -21.82
CA SER A 46 -3.58 -10.91 -21.92
C SER A 46 -2.73 -11.19 -20.69
N MET A 47 -2.35 -10.17 -19.93
CA MET A 47 -1.55 -10.28 -18.69
C MET A 47 -2.42 -10.42 -17.45
N ASN A 48 -3.75 -10.24 -17.56
CA ASN A 48 -4.67 -10.38 -16.45
C ASN A 48 -5.03 -11.87 -16.23
N PRO A 49 -4.59 -12.49 -15.12
CA PRO A 49 -4.89 -13.89 -14.83
C PRO A 49 -6.39 -14.15 -14.55
N PHE A 50 -7.16 -13.11 -14.21
CA PHE A 50 -8.60 -13.20 -13.98
C PHE A 50 -9.44 -12.93 -15.24
N ARG A 51 -8.81 -12.79 -16.41
CA ARG A 51 -9.54 -12.57 -17.65
C ARG A 51 -10.39 -13.80 -17.99
N THR A 52 -11.67 -13.59 -18.26
CA THR A 52 -12.51 -14.62 -18.88
C THR A 52 -11.89 -15.06 -20.20
N GLN A 53 -11.57 -16.35 -20.34
CA GLN A 53 -11.18 -16.90 -21.63
C GLN A 53 -12.36 -16.72 -22.58
N LYS A 54 -12.17 -15.99 -23.69
CA LYS A 54 -13.12 -16.05 -24.79
C LYS A 54 -13.06 -17.50 -25.29
N LEU A 55 -14.04 -18.33 -24.91
CA LEU A 55 -14.30 -19.58 -25.58
C LEU A 55 -14.49 -19.24 -27.06
N CYS A 56 -13.52 -19.60 -27.90
CA CYS A 56 -13.73 -19.56 -29.35
C CYS A 56 -14.85 -20.56 -29.64
N SER A 57 -16.07 -20.06 -29.82
CA SER A 57 -17.13 -20.82 -30.46
C SER A 57 -16.75 -20.88 -31.93
N PHE A 58 -16.17 -22.00 -32.35
CA PHE A 58 -16.18 -22.37 -33.76
C PHE A 58 -17.62 -22.78 -34.06
N LEU A 59 -18.34 -21.95 -34.82
CA LEU A 59 -19.59 -22.31 -35.47
C LEU A 59 -19.34 -22.40 -36.98
#